data_AF-A0A7J4SPS6-F1
#
_entry.id   AF-A0A7J4SPS6-F1
#
_cell.length_a   1.000
_cell.length_b   1.000
_cell.length_c   1.000
_cell.angle_alpha   90.00
_cell.angle_beta   90.00
_cell.angle_gamma   90.00
#
_symmetry.space_group_name_H-M   'P 1'
#
loop_
_entity.id
_entity.type
_entity.pdbx_description
1 polymer ?
#
loop_
_entity_poly.entity_id
_entity_poly.type
_entity_poly.pdbx_seq_one_letter_code
_entity_poly.pdbx_strand_id
1 'polypeptide(L)'
;TFQSYVYGDVEVGIEEIVEFQRDIGVDIGTMLDVFGRPDMTREEIEDAVDITAKRANASLEAAGEKLLLNGPIQGGTHQDLRVESSSRMAT
;
A
#
# COMPACT_ATOMS: atom_id res chain seq x y z
N THR A 1 -4.76 1.27 -3.55
CA THR A 1 -4.36 1.17 -4.97
C THR A 1 -5.38 1.82 -5.90
N PHE A 2 -5.01 2.04 -7.17
CA PHE A 2 -5.89 2.55 -8.23
C PHE A 2 -7.19 1.74 -8.39
N GLN A 3 -7.18 0.44 -8.05
CA GLN A 3 -8.36 -0.42 -8.19
C GLN A 3 -9.46 -0.08 -7.18
N SER A 4 -9.14 0.12 -5.90
CA SER A 4 -10.11 0.61 -4.89
C SER A 4 -10.61 2.02 -5.22
N TYR A 5 -9.81 2.82 -5.90
CA TYR A 5 -10.22 4.15 -6.34
C TYR A 5 -11.21 4.10 -7.52
N VAL A 6 -10.95 3.26 -8.54
CA VAL A 6 -11.77 3.20 -9.77
C VAL A 6 -13.06 2.41 -9.56
N TYR A 7 -13.03 1.37 -8.72
CA TYR A 7 -14.15 0.43 -8.59
C TYR A 7 -14.95 0.61 -7.28
N GLY A 8 -14.57 1.57 -6.42
CA GLY A 8 -15.19 1.78 -5.11
C GLY A 8 -14.68 0.79 -4.04
N ASP A 9 -15.50 0.50 -3.02
CA ASP A 9 -15.20 -0.51 -1.99
C ASP A 9 -15.15 -1.91 -2.63
N VAL A 10 -14.01 -2.21 -3.21
CA VAL A 10 -13.55 -3.59 -3.31
C VAL A 10 -13.26 -4.01 -1.87
N GLU A 11 -14.27 -4.58 -1.20
CA GLU A 11 -14.16 -5.21 0.13
C GLU A 11 -13.26 -6.45 0.02
N VAL A 12 -11.98 -6.23 -0.25
CA VAL A 12 -10.96 -7.28 -0.25
C VAL A 12 -10.00 -6.97 0.87
N GLY A 13 -9.77 -7.97 1.70
CA GLY A 13 -8.85 -7.86 2.83
C GLY A 13 -7.43 -7.52 2.38
N ILE A 14 -6.65 -6.89 3.28
CA ILE A 14 -5.24 -6.57 3.04
C ILE A 14 -4.45 -7.84 2.67
N GLU A 15 -4.71 -8.93 3.38
CA GLU A 15 -4.07 -10.23 3.16
C GLU A 15 -4.62 -10.91 1.90
N GLU A 16 -5.95 -10.91 1.74
CA GLU A 16 -6.66 -11.61 0.66
C GLU A 16 -6.18 -11.19 -0.73
N ILE A 17 -5.94 -9.89 -0.97
CA ILE A 17 -5.45 -9.43 -2.28
C ILE A 17 -4.01 -9.90 -2.56
N VAL A 18 -3.18 -10.03 -1.53
CA VAL A 18 -1.78 -10.48 -1.68
C VAL A 18 -1.74 -11.99 -1.83
N GLU A 19 -2.53 -12.72 -1.04
CA GLU A 19 -2.68 -14.17 -1.20
C GLU A 19 -3.20 -14.52 -2.58
N PHE A 20 -4.21 -13.79 -3.08
CA PHE A 20 -4.71 -13.97 -4.43
C PHE A 20 -3.60 -13.79 -5.48
N GLN A 21 -2.82 -12.69 -5.41
CA GLN A 21 -1.70 -12.43 -6.32
C GLN A 21 -0.63 -13.54 -6.27
N ARG A 22 -0.32 -14.04 -5.07
CA ARG A 22 0.61 -15.15 -4.85
C ARG A 22 0.08 -16.44 -5.49
N ASP A 23 -1.18 -16.76 -5.25
CA ASP A 23 -1.79 -18.04 -5.62
C ASP A 23 -2.02 -18.15 -7.14
N ILE A 24 -2.26 -17.03 -7.82
CA ILE A 24 -2.31 -16.99 -9.30
C ILE A 24 -0.91 -16.94 -9.94
N GLY A 25 0.16 -16.84 -9.15
CA GLY A 25 1.55 -16.90 -9.63
C GLY A 25 2.04 -15.62 -10.30
N VAL A 26 1.63 -14.44 -9.82
CA VAL A 26 2.20 -13.16 -10.29
C VAL A 26 3.69 -13.07 -9.92
N ASP A 27 4.50 -12.48 -10.80
CA ASP A 27 5.94 -12.28 -10.56
C ASP A 27 6.22 -11.26 -9.45
N ILE A 28 5.50 -10.12 -9.47
CA ILE A 28 5.63 -9.03 -8.50
C ILE A 28 4.23 -8.53 -8.12
N GLY A 29 3.84 -8.74 -6.87
CA GLY A 29 2.59 -8.24 -6.31
C GLY A 29 2.68 -6.80 -5.83
N THR A 30 1.54 -6.22 -5.46
CA THR A 30 1.47 -4.90 -4.82
C THR A 30 0.54 -4.97 -3.61
N MET A 31 1.02 -4.42 -2.48
CA MET A 31 0.22 -4.33 -1.26
C MET A 31 -0.91 -3.30 -1.39
N LEU A 32 -1.91 -3.38 -0.50
CA LEU A 32 -3.03 -2.45 -0.51
C LEU A 32 -2.68 -1.10 0.15
N ASP A 33 -2.23 -0.14 -0.65
CA ASP A 33 -1.97 1.24 -0.20
C ASP A 33 -3.22 2.13 -0.14
N VAL A 34 -3.16 3.18 0.68
CA VAL A 34 -4.14 4.29 0.64
C VAL A 34 -3.66 5.30 -0.37
N PHE A 35 -4.43 5.48 -1.44
CA PHE A 35 -4.06 6.36 -2.54
C PHE A 35 -4.31 7.83 -2.18
N GLY A 36 -3.24 8.60 -2.05
CA GLY A 36 -3.33 10.06 -1.84
C GLY A 36 -3.77 10.80 -3.11
N ARG A 37 -4.76 11.70 -2.98
CA ARG A 37 -5.27 12.51 -4.10
C ARG A 37 -4.77 13.96 -4.02
N PRO A 38 -4.70 14.70 -5.15
CA PRO A 38 -4.25 16.09 -5.15
C PRO A 38 -5.13 17.06 -4.35
N ASP A 39 -6.40 16.72 -4.12
CA ASP A 39 -7.39 17.52 -3.37
C ASP A 39 -7.41 17.21 -1.86
N MET A 40 -6.68 16.18 -1.41
CA MET A 40 -6.61 15.82 0.00
C MET A 40 -5.76 16.81 0.79
N THR A 41 -6.19 17.06 2.02
CA THR A 41 -5.46 17.84 3.00
C THR A 41 -4.18 17.13 3.42
N ARG A 42 -3.26 17.89 4.00
CA ARG A 42 -2.01 17.34 4.54
C ARG A 42 -2.27 16.23 5.57
N GLU A 43 -3.27 16.42 6.45
CA GLU A 43 -3.65 15.45 7.49
C GLU A 43 -4.15 14.14 6.87
N GLU A 44 -5.00 14.21 5.84
CA GLU A 44 -5.45 13.01 5.11
C GLU A 44 -4.28 12.28 4.41
N ILE A 45 -3.29 13.01 3.91
CA ILE A 45 -2.09 12.42 3.31
C ILE A 45 -1.17 11.79 4.36
N GLU A 46 -1.06 12.39 5.55
CA GLU A 46 -0.34 11.83 6.69
C GLU A 46 -1.00 10.53 7.16
N ASP A 47 -2.33 10.51 7.28
CA ASP A 47 -3.10 9.29 7.54
C ASP A 47 -2.90 8.23 6.46
N ALA A 48 -2.82 8.62 5.19
CA ALA A 48 -2.53 7.68 4.10
C ALA A 48 -1.14 7.04 4.23
N VAL A 49 -0.12 7.80 4.66
CA VAL A 49 1.22 7.27 4.98
C VAL A 49 1.12 6.26 6.13
N ASP A 50 0.43 6.63 7.20
CA ASP A 50 0.29 5.80 8.40
C ASP A 50 -0.45 4.49 8.15
N ILE A 51 -1.60 4.55 7.46
CA ILE A 51 -2.40 3.36 7.14
C ILE A 51 -1.63 2.47 6.17
N THR A 52 -0.98 3.05 5.15
CA THR A 52 -0.17 2.26 4.21
C THR A 52 0.97 1.54 4.95
N ALA A 53 1.66 2.23 5.86
CA ALA A 53 2.73 1.61 6.64
C ALA A 53 2.23 0.50 7.57
N LYS A 54 1.09 0.69 8.24
CA LYS A 54 0.47 -0.32 9.11
C LYS A 54 0.10 -1.61 8.35
N ARG A 55 -0.20 -1.52 7.06
CA ARG A 55 -0.57 -2.66 6.22
C ARG A 55 0.63 -3.48 5.73
N ALA A 56 1.84 -2.95 5.81
CA ALA A 56 3.03 -3.57 5.21
C ALA A 56 3.33 -4.95 5.81
N ASN A 57 3.34 -5.08 7.14
CA ASN A 57 3.68 -6.34 7.81
C ASN A 57 2.74 -7.48 7.42
N ALA A 58 1.42 -7.28 7.52
CA ALA A 58 0.43 -8.28 7.12
C ALA A 58 0.53 -8.63 5.63
N SER A 59 0.85 -7.63 4.78
CA SER A 59 1.03 -7.86 3.34
C SER A 59 2.30 -8.68 3.06
N LEU A 60 3.39 -8.46 3.79
CA LEU A 60 4.62 -9.25 3.68
C LEU A 60 4.41 -10.69 4.16
N GLU A 61 3.69 -10.87 5.27
CA GLU A 61 3.31 -12.20 5.77
C GLU A 61 2.48 -12.97 4.74
N ALA A 62 1.49 -12.31 4.12
CA ALA A 62 0.67 -12.89 3.06
C ALA A 62 1.48 -13.21 1.79
N ALA A 63 2.45 -12.38 1.41
CA ALA A 63 3.31 -12.61 0.25
C ALA A 63 4.20 -13.87 0.43
N GLY A 64 4.60 -14.15 1.66
CA GLY A 64 5.52 -15.24 1.98
C GLY A 64 6.89 -15.06 1.31
N GLU A 65 7.66 -16.15 1.19
CA GLU A 65 9.04 -16.08 0.70
C GLU A 65 9.17 -15.95 -0.83
N LYS A 66 8.09 -16.19 -1.57
CA LYS A 66 8.14 -16.38 -3.03
C LYS A 66 7.65 -15.18 -3.84
N LEU A 67 6.68 -14.43 -3.32
CA LEU A 67 6.11 -13.28 -4.02
C LEU A 67 6.90 -12.03 -3.67
N LEU A 68 7.53 -11.40 -4.67
CA LEU A 68 8.07 -10.06 -4.50
C LEU A 68 6.91 -9.07 -4.36
N LEU A 69 7.03 -8.10 -3.46
CA LEU A 69 5.95 -7.18 -3.15
C LEU A 69 6.42 -5.73 -3.27
N ASN A 70 5.70 -4.93 -4.07
CA ASN A 70 5.89 -3.49 -4.12
C ASN A 70 5.30 -2.83 -2.86
N GLY A 71 6.10 -2.03 -2.17
CA GLY A 71 5.69 -1.15 -1.08
C GLY A 71 5.61 0.32 -1.55
N PRO A 72 4.42 0.84 -1.90
CA PRO A 72 4.29 2.18 -2.47
C PRO A 72 4.61 3.28 -1.45
N ILE A 73 5.43 4.24 -1.86
CA ILE A 73 5.71 5.45 -1.06
C ILE A 73 4.55 6.44 -1.22
N GLN A 74 3.94 6.83 -0.10
CA GLN A 74 2.90 7.86 -0.03
C GLN A 74 3.50 9.22 0.35
N GLY A 75 2.66 10.20 0.67
CA GLY A 75 3.09 11.55 1.08
C GLY A 75 2.74 12.66 0.09
N GLY A 76 2.02 12.35 -1.00
CA GLY A 76 1.45 13.35 -1.91
C GLY A 76 2.49 14.35 -2.43
N THR A 77 2.21 15.65 -2.30
CA THR A 77 3.14 16.74 -2.64
C THR A 77 4.00 17.20 -1.45
N HIS A 78 3.92 16.53 -0.30
CA HIS A 78 4.64 16.89 0.92
C HIS A 78 5.95 16.11 1.03
N GLN A 79 7.08 16.81 0.85
CA GLN A 79 8.40 16.18 0.78
C GLN A 79 8.77 15.44 2.07
N ASP A 80 8.43 16.01 3.21
CA ASP A 80 8.66 15.42 4.53
C ASP A 80 7.89 14.12 4.72
N LEU A 81 6.62 14.08 4.30
CA LEU A 81 5.81 12.85 4.34
C LEU A 81 6.33 11.77 3.37
N ARG A 82 6.89 12.16 2.22
CA ARG A 82 7.56 11.20 1.32
C ARG A 82 8.81 10.59 1.95
N VAL A 83 9.61 11.40 2.63
CA VAL A 83 10.81 10.92 3.34
C VAL A 83 10.38 9.95 4.44
N GLU A 84 9.39 10.33 5.25
CA GLU A 84 8.85 9.47 6.30
C GLU A 84 8.33 8.14 5.74
N SER A 85 7.48 8.17 4.72
CA SER A 85 6.96 6.97 4.07
C SER A 85 8.08 6.09 3.54
N SER A 86 9.13 6.68 2.94
CA SER A 86 10.30 5.93 2.47
C SER A 86 11.07 5.26 3.59
N SER A 87 11.26 5.93 4.74
CA SER A 87 11.91 5.35 5.90
C SER A 87 11.11 4.19 6.49
N ARG A 88 9.78 4.30 6.53
CA ARG A 88 8.89 3.23 7.02
C ARG A 88 8.87 2.01 6.09
N MET A 89 8.99 2.21 4.77
CA MET A 89 8.96 1.12 3.77
C MET A 89 10.33 0.48 3.50
N ALA A 90 11.41 1.02 4.05
CA ALA A 90 12.76 0.50 3.87
C ALA A 90 13.14 -0.64 4.84
N THR A 91 12.23 -0.99 5.76
CA THR A 91 12.45 -2.01 6.82
C THR A 91 11.70 -3.28 6.46
#